data_AF-A0A7T2S7A1-F1
#
_entry.id   AF-A0A7T2S7A1-F1
#
_cell.length_a   1.000
_cell.length_b   1.000
_cell.length_c   1.000
_cell.angle_alpha   90.00
_cell.angle_beta   90.00
_cell.angle_gamma   90.00
#
_symmetry.space_group_name_H-M   'P 1'
#
loop_
_entity.id
_entity.type
_entity.pdbx_description
1 polymer ?
#
loop_
_entity_poly.entity_id
_entity_poly.type
_entity_poly.pdbx_seq_one_letter_code
_entity_poly.pdbx_strand_id
1 'polypeptide(L)' 'MAPFGFDANSQPDSRLFVSCVLDVQSALTDQHGTRRAMPLVPAPHLAEPPAARFLKTSADSLAHRRTEIMGVMGAFLNGL' A
#
# COMPACT_ATOMS: atom_id res chain seq x y z
N MET A 1 11.79 4.64 1.04
CA MET A 1 10.45 5.23 1.08
C MET A 1 10.29 5.97 2.40
N ALA A 2 9.60 7.10 2.41
CA ALA A 2 9.07 7.60 3.66
C ALA A 2 7.94 6.67 4.13
N PRO A 3 7.73 6.48 5.45
CA PRO A 3 6.58 5.73 5.94
C PRO A 3 5.28 6.28 5.33
N PHE A 4 4.35 5.39 4.99
CA PHE A 4 3.11 5.69 4.28
C PHE A 4 3.28 6.22 2.85
N GLY A 5 4.49 6.17 2.27
CA GLY A 5 4.68 6.31 0.84
C GLY A 5 4.27 5.03 0.12
N PHE A 6 3.75 5.14 -1.10
CA PHE A 6 3.48 3.97 -1.94
C PHE A 6 4.29 4.02 -3.23
N ASP A 7 4.69 2.85 -3.70
CA ASP A 7 5.41 2.66 -4.96
C ASP A 7 4.68 1.63 -5.83
N ALA A 8 4.94 1.65 -7.13
CA ALA A 8 4.49 0.60 -8.02
C ALA A 8 5.08 -0.75 -7.58
N ASN A 9 4.30 -1.82 -7.67
CA ASN A 9 4.80 -3.15 -7.35
C ASN A 9 5.97 -3.50 -8.29
N SER A 10 7.16 -3.80 -7.78
CA SER A 10 8.32 -4.11 -8.62
C SER A 10 8.16 -5.40 -9.43
N GLN A 11 7.23 -6.28 -9.07
CA GLN A 11 6.95 -7.53 -9.77
C GLN A 11 5.91 -7.31 -10.89
N PRO A 12 6.29 -7.35 -12.18
CA PRO A 12 5.41 -6.97 -13.29
C PRO A 12 4.15 -7.83 -13.38
N ASP A 13 4.30 -9.15 -13.25
CA ASP A 13 3.19 -10.11 -13.38
C ASP A 13 2.15 -9.94 -12.27
N SER A 14 2.59 -9.47 -11.10
CA SER A 14 1.72 -9.23 -9.96
C SER A 14 1.01 -7.87 -10.02
N ARG A 15 1.41 -6.94 -10.91
CA ARG A 15 0.79 -5.60 -11.02
C ARG A 15 -0.67 -5.62 -11.43
N LEU A 16 -1.08 -6.66 -12.14
CA LEU A 16 -2.47 -6.88 -12.55
C LEU A 16 -3.40 -7.12 -11.37
N PHE A 17 -2.89 -7.60 -10.24
CA PHE A 17 -3.67 -7.86 -9.04
C PHE A 17 -3.29 -6.92 -7.90
N VAL A 18 -2.02 -6.57 -7.78
CA VAL A 18 -1.45 -5.67 -6.77
C VAL A 18 -0.63 -4.61 -7.50
N SER A 19 -1.30 -3.51 -7.87
CA SER A 19 -0.69 -2.48 -8.71
C SER A 19 0.38 -1.67 -7.97
N CYS A 20 0.17 -1.42 -6.67
CA CYS A 20 1.10 -0.69 -5.83
C CYS A 20 1.25 -1.33 -4.44
N VAL A 21 2.31 -0.95 -3.75
CA VAL A 21 2.63 -1.37 -2.40
C VAL A 21 2.82 -0.14 -1.52
N LEU A 22 2.15 -0.12 -0.38
CA LEU A 22 2.22 0.94 0.62
C LEU A 22 3.24 0.58 1.70
N ASP A 23 4.25 1.40 1.91
CA ASP A 23 5.18 1.23 3.02
C ASP A 23 4.47 1.53 4.35
N VAL A 24 4.42 0.54 5.23
CA VAL A 24 3.85 0.66 6.57
C VAL A 24 4.90 0.45 7.66
N GLN A 25 6.16 0.29 7.26
CA GLN A 25 7.28 0.13 8.17
C GLN A 25 7.65 1.49 8.79
N SER A 26 8.04 1.44 10.07
CA SER A 26 8.56 2.63 10.74
C SER A 26 9.92 3.00 10.17
N ALA A 27 10.15 4.30 9.94
CA ALA A 27 11.44 4.84 9.53
C ALA A 27 12.58 4.47 10.50
N LEU A 28 12.25 4.23 11.78
CA LEU A 28 13.22 3.79 12.80
C LEU A 28 13.80 2.39 12.52
N THR A 29 13.14 1.61 11.65
CA THR A 29 13.53 0.24 11.28
C THR A 29 14.02 0.13 9.84
N ASP A 30 14.37 1.26 9.22
CA ASP A 30 14.78 1.34 7.81
C ASP A 30 16.15 0.71 7.49
N GLN A 31 16.86 0.22 8.52
CA GLN A 31 18.16 -0.42 8.36
C GLN A 31 18.10 -1.80 7.70
N HIS A 32 16.90 -2.39 7.56
CA HIS A 32 16.72 -3.67 6.91
C HIS A 32 16.56 -3.49 5.40
N GLY A 33 17.29 -4.28 4.59
CA GLY A 33 17.18 -4.30 3.13
C GLY A 33 15.82 -4.75 2.58
N THR A 34 14.82 -4.94 3.45
CA THR A 34 13.44 -5.31 3.17
C THR A 34 12.52 -4.42 3.98
N ARG A 35 11.40 -3.99 3.38
CA ARG A 35 10.36 -3.19 4.06
C ARG A 35 9.05 -3.95 4.17
N ARG A 36 8.36 -3.79 5.31
CA ARG A 36 6.98 -4.25 5.47
C ARG A 36 6.06 -3.34 4.67
N ALA A 37 5.36 -3.93 3.70
CA ALA A 37 4.44 -3.21 2.83
C ALA A 37 3.05 -3.86 2.81
N MET A 38 2.02 -3.04 2.62
CA MET A 38 0.64 -3.45 2.40
C MET A 38 0.33 -3.41 0.90
N PRO A 39 -0.18 -4.50 0.30
CA PRO A 39 -0.58 -4.50 -1.11
C PRO A 39 -1.81 -3.61 -1.32
N LEU A 40 -1.78 -2.78 -2.36
CA LEU A 40 -2.90 -1.99 -2.82
C LEU A 40 -3.45 -2.59 -4.11
N VAL A 41 -4.67 -3.09 -4.02
CA VAL A 41 -5.40 -3.74 -5.10
C VAL A 41 -6.42 -2.75 -5.66
N PRO A 42 -6.50 -2.55 -6.98
CA PRO A 42 -7.59 -1.78 -7.55
C PRO A 42 -8.92 -2.41 -7.17
N ALA A 43 -9.81 -1.60 -6.59
CA ALA A 43 -11.19 -1.98 -6.24
C ALA A 43 -11.91 -2.85 -7.31
N PRO A 44 -11.77 -2.64 -8.64
CA PRO A 44 -12.41 -3.51 -9.64
C PRO A 44 -12.01 -5.00 -9.62
N HIS A 45 -10.90 -5.40 -8.98
CA HIS A 45 -10.56 -6.82 -8.81
C HIS A 45 -11.33 -7.50 -7.65
N LEU A 46 -12.12 -6.72 -6.91
CA LEU A 46 -13.10 -7.15 -5.92
C LEU A 46 -14.49 -6.84 -6.53
N ALA A 47 -14.98 -7.68 -7.46
CA ALA A 47 -16.24 -7.56 -8.23
C ALA A 47 -17.26 -6.48 -7.75
N GLU A 48 -17.69 -5.40 -8.44
CA GLU A 48 -17.46 -4.72 -9.74
C GLU A 48 -17.85 -3.18 -9.61
N PRO A 49 -17.59 -2.26 -10.59
CA PRO A 49 -17.10 -0.87 -10.39
C PRO A 49 -17.99 0.30 -10.97
N PRO A 50 -17.60 1.62 -10.88
CA PRO A 50 -16.91 2.24 -12.01
C PRO A 50 -15.85 3.35 -11.69
N ALA A 51 -14.89 3.45 -12.62
CA ALA A 51 -14.07 4.63 -12.95
C ALA A 51 -13.14 5.25 -11.88
N ALA A 52 -11.96 4.66 -11.70
CA ALA A 52 -10.77 5.43 -11.30
C ALA A 52 -9.76 5.38 -12.43
N ARG A 53 -9.68 6.49 -13.17
CA ARG A 53 -8.75 6.69 -14.28
C ARG A 53 -7.33 6.46 -13.78
N PHE A 54 -6.56 5.69 -14.56
CA PHE A 54 -5.14 5.40 -14.37
C PHE A 54 -4.38 6.56 -13.71
N LEU A 55 -3.98 6.36 -12.45
CA LEU A 55 -3.07 7.27 -11.76
C LEU A 55 -1.66 7.05 -12.33
N LYS A 56 -1.28 8.04 -13.14
CA LYS A 56 0.01 8.21 -13.79
C LYS A 56 1.07 8.52 -12.73
N THR A 57 2.11 7.69 -12.67
CA THR A 57 3.46 7.94 -12.12
C THR A 57 3.70 9.30 -11.42
N SER A 58 3.61 9.32 -10.09
CA SER A 58 4.65 9.72 -9.13
C SER A 58 4.19 9.36 -7.70
N ALA A 59 5.13 9.03 -6.82
CA ALA A 59 4.91 8.56 -5.46
C ALA A 59 4.21 9.61 -4.56
N ASP A 60 2.90 9.45 -4.34
CA ASP A 60 2.18 10.21 -3.32
C ASP A 60 2.22 9.48 -1.97
N SER A 61 1.88 10.20 -0.91
CA SER A 61 1.85 9.68 0.45
C SER A 61 0.43 9.53 0.96
N LEU A 62 0.13 8.41 1.63
CA LEU A 62 -1.10 8.20 2.38
C LEU A 62 -0.95 8.57 3.86
N ALA A 63 0.04 9.39 4.21
CA ALA A 63 0.27 9.82 5.59
C ALA A 63 -0.97 10.48 6.23
N HIS A 64 -1.82 11.15 5.45
CA HIS A 64 -3.06 11.74 5.95
C HIS A 64 -4.10 10.71 6.43
N ARG A 65 -3.99 9.43 6.01
CA ARG A 65 -4.83 8.30 6.46
C ARG A 65 -4.15 7.42 7.51
N ARG A 66 -3.02 7.87 8.07
CA ARG A 66 -2.20 7.08 9.01
C ARG A 66 -3.01 6.41 10.12
N THR A 67 -3.92 7.13 10.76
CA THR A 67 -4.72 6.61 11.87
C THR A 67 -5.58 5.42 11.44
N GLU A 68 -6.21 5.52 10.27
CA GLU A 68 -7.03 4.44 9.71
C GLU A 68 -6.17 3.23 9.33
N ILE A 69 -5.05 3.46 8.64
CA ILE A 69 -4.12 2.40 8.22
C ILE A 69 -3.57 1.65 9.45
N MET A 70 -3.14 2.37 10.47
CA MET A 70 -2.63 1.77 11.71
C MET A 70 -3.74 1.04 12.48
N GLY A 71 -4.97 1.55 12.47
CA GLY A 71 -6.13 0.89 13.06
C GLY A 71 -6.42 -0.47 12.39
N VAL A 72 -6.48 -0.50 11.07
CA VAL A 72 -6.70 -1.74 10.30
C VAL A 72 -5.54 -2.72 10.49
N MET A 73 -4.29 -2.24 10.47
CA MET A 73 -3.13 -3.10 10.74
C MET A 73 -3.15 -3.68 12.16
N GLY A 74 -3.52 -2.86 13.15
CA GLY A 74 -3.70 -3.30 14.52
C GLY A 74 -4.76 -4.37 14.63
N ALA A 75 -5.92 -4.18 14.01
CA ALA A 75 -6.98 -5.18 13.98
C ALA A 75 -6.51 -6.48 13.31
N PHE A 76 -5.86 -6.39 12.15
CA PHE A 76 -5.34 -7.54 11.41
C PHE A 76 -4.32 -8.36 12.22
N LEU A 77 -3.36 -7.68 12.86
CA LEU A 77 -2.31 -8.36 13.64
C LEU A 77 -2.84 -8.95 14.95
N ASN A 78 -3.89 -8.36 15.52
CA ASN A 78 -4.46 -8.78 16.80
C ASN A 78 -5.72 -9.67 16.67
N GLY A 79 -6.24 -9.87 15.45
CA GLY A 79 -7.41 -10.70 15.18
C GLY A 79 -8.74 -10.12 15.67
N LEU A 80 -8.89 -8.79 15.61
CA LEU A 80 -10.11 -8.06 16.02
C LEU A 80 -11.07 -7.82 14.84
#